data_AF-A0A800K2P5-F1
#
_entry.id   AF-A0A800K2P5-F1
#
_cell.length_a   1.000
_cell.length_b   1.000
_cell.length_c   1.000
_cell.angle_alpha   90.00
_cell.angle_beta   90.00
_cell.angle_gamma   90.00
#
_symmetry.space_group_name_H-M   'P 1'
#
loop_
_entity.id
_entity.type
_entity.pdbx_description
1 polymer ?
#
loop_
_entity_poly.entity_id
_entity_poly.type
_entity_poly.pdbx_seq_one_letter_code
_entity_poly.pdbx_strand_id
1 'polypeptide(L)'
;MPVEPEICDSITVTFQSDILPIMNTYCTFSGCHSYGSGVGNFSNYSGVKSKIDNGQFENRVLNLKDMPPTYSPGPKSINNDDLQKIECWIKDGALDN
;
A
#
# COMPACT_ATOMS: atom_id res chain seq x y z
N MET A 1 -12.13 9.19 -7.14
CA MET A 1 -13.48 8.96 -6.57
C MET A 1 -13.24 8.30 -5.22
N PRO A 2 -13.88 8.76 -4.14
CA PRO A 2 -13.81 8.04 -2.87
C PRO A 2 -14.35 6.61 -3.10
N VAL A 3 -13.69 5.60 -2.52
CA VAL A 3 -14.22 4.23 -2.58
C VAL A 3 -15.54 4.22 -1.83
N GLU A 4 -16.59 3.76 -2.51
CA GLU A 4 -17.93 3.64 -1.95
C GLU A 4 -17.88 2.71 -0.73
N PRO A 5 -18.38 3.15 0.45
CA PRO A 5 -18.23 2.40 1.71
C PRO A 5 -18.69 0.94 1.61
N GLU A 6 -19.74 0.68 0.84
CA GLU A 6 -20.32 -0.65 0.66
C GLU A 6 -19.36 -1.66 0.01
N ILE A 7 -18.36 -1.18 -0.75
CA ILE A 7 -17.38 -2.07 -1.40
C ILE A 7 -16.42 -2.64 -0.36
N CYS A 8 -15.96 -1.82 0.59
CA CYS A 8 -15.06 -2.28 1.63
C CYS A 8 -15.78 -3.23 2.60
N ASP A 9 -17.03 -2.94 2.93
CA ASP A 9 -17.84 -3.81 3.80
C ASP A 9 -18.17 -5.17 3.15
N SER A 10 -18.07 -5.28 1.82
CA SER A 10 -18.38 -6.50 1.06
C SER A 10 -17.16 -7.33 0.65
N ILE A 11 -15.94 -6.86 0.92
CA ILE A 11 -14.71 -7.60 0.63
C ILE A 11 -13.85 -7.75 1.89
N THR A 12 -13.35 -8.96 2.14
CA THR A 12 -12.33 -9.16 3.18
C THR A 12 -10.95 -9.06 2.55
N VAL A 13 -10.22 -7.99 2.85
CA VAL A 13 -8.84 -7.81 2.39
C VAL A 13 -7.87 -8.32 3.45
N THR A 14 -6.92 -9.16 3.04
CA THR A 14 -5.89 -9.69 3.95
C THR A 14 -4.52 -9.10 3.65
N PHE A 15 -3.70 -8.90 4.69
CA PHE A 15 -2.35 -8.39 4.44
C PHE A 15 -1.54 -9.37 3.57
N GLN A 16 -1.56 -10.66 3.92
CA GLN A 16 -0.69 -11.65 3.29
C GLN A 16 -1.09 -11.95 1.83
N SER A 17 -2.39 -12.02 1.54
CA SER A 17 -2.87 -12.46 0.20
C SER A 17 -3.17 -11.31 -0.75
N ASP A 18 -3.49 -10.11 -0.24
CA ASP A 18 -3.88 -8.97 -1.09
C ASP A 18 -2.86 -7.84 -1.02
N ILE A 19 -2.50 -7.37 0.17
CA ILE A 19 -1.69 -6.16 0.32
C ILE A 19 -0.22 -6.43 0.04
N LEU A 20 0.33 -7.54 0.54
CA LEU A 20 1.73 -7.88 0.35
C LEU A 20 2.09 -8.08 -1.14
N PRO A 21 1.28 -8.77 -1.98
CA PRO A 21 1.52 -8.80 -3.43
C PRO A 21 1.50 -7.42 -4.09
N ILE A 22 0.63 -6.51 -3.64
CA ILE A 22 0.60 -5.12 -4.12
C ILE A 22 1.90 -4.41 -3.73
N MET A 23 2.33 -4.51 -2.46
CA MET A 23 3.62 -3.94 -2.02
C MET A 23 4.79 -4.50 -2.85
N ASN A 24 4.78 -5.80 -3.13
CA ASN A 24 5.82 -6.44 -3.93
C ASN A 24 5.84 -5.95 -5.39
N THR A 25 4.67 -5.63 -5.93
CA THR A 25 4.52 -5.18 -7.32
C THR A 25 4.91 -3.72 -7.51
N TYR A 26 4.65 -2.85 -6.52
CA TYR A 26 4.78 -1.40 -6.68
C TYR A 26 5.87 -0.75 -5.81
N CYS A 27 6.32 -1.40 -4.73
CA CYS A 27 7.08 -0.73 -3.67
C CYS A 27 8.42 -1.40 -3.34
N THR A 28 8.49 -2.73 -3.23
CA THR A 28 9.65 -3.44 -2.64
C THR A 28 10.82 -3.65 -3.60
N PHE A 29 11.24 -2.58 -4.26
CA PHE A 29 12.41 -2.60 -5.13
C PHE A 29 13.69 -2.29 -4.35
N SER A 30 14.80 -2.86 -4.81
CA SER A 30 16.13 -2.57 -4.25
C SER A 30 16.41 -1.07 -4.26
N GLY A 31 16.72 -0.50 -3.09
CA GLY A 31 16.96 0.93 -2.91
C GLY A 31 15.70 1.80 -2.75
N CYS A 32 14.50 1.26 -3.00
CA CYS A 32 13.22 1.91 -2.68
C CYS A 32 12.69 1.35 -1.36
N HIS A 33 11.78 0.37 -1.35
CA HIS A 33 11.21 -0.15 -0.09
C HIS A 33 11.50 -1.63 0.16
N SER A 34 12.68 -2.11 -0.23
CA SER A 34 13.15 -3.46 0.10
C SER A 34 13.80 -3.54 1.48
N TYR A 35 14.09 -4.77 1.93
CA TYR A 35 14.96 -5.01 3.08
C TYR A 35 16.30 -4.27 2.91
N GLY A 36 16.77 -3.63 3.97
CA GLY A 36 18.01 -2.85 3.97
C GLY A 36 17.93 -1.48 3.26
N SER A 37 16.76 -1.08 2.74
CA SER A 37 16.58 0.28 2.24
C SER A 37 16.56 1.31 3.38
N GLY A 38 17.20 2.46 3.17
CA GLY A 38 17.20 3.57 4.14
C GLY A 38 15.87 4.33 4.24
N VAL A 39 14.92 4.08 3.32
CA VAL A 39 13.64 4.80 3.24
C VAL A 39 12.45 3.98 3.78
N GLY A 40 12.69 2.76 4.26
CA GLY A 40 11.73 1.91 4.97
C GLY A 40 11.45 0.60 4.24
N ASN A 41 11.34 -0.50 4.98
CA ASN A 41 11.12 -1.83 4.42
C ASN A 41 9.63 -2.18 4.31
N PHE A 42 9.09 -2.36 3.11
CA PHE A 42 7.69 -2.77 2.89
C PHE A 42 7.55 -4.24 2.50
N SER A 43 8.60 -5.04 2.69
CA SER A 43 8.55 -6.49 2.48
C SER A 43 7.83 -7.24 3.62
N ASN A 44 7.31 -6.54 4.61
CA ASN A 44 6.62 -7.11 5.76
C ASN A 44 5.58 -6.13 6.33
N TYR A 45 4.66 -6.68 7.12
CA TYR A 45 3.56 -5.92 7.71
C TYR A 45 4.04 -4.76 8.58
N SER A 46 5.01 -4.99 9.48
CA SER A 46 5.41 -3.99 10.46
C SER A 46 5.97 -2.71 9.82
N GLY A 47 6.74 -2.84 8.74
CA GLY A 47 7.26 -1.69 8.02
C GLY A 47 6.18 -0.90 7.28
N VAL A 48 5.22 -1.58 6.65
CA VAL A 48 4.05 -0.94 6.03
C VAL A 48 3.19 -0.25 7.09
N LYS A 49 2.82 -0.98 8.15
CA LYS A 49 1.96 -0.49 9.24
C LYS A 49 2.52 0.77 9.91
N SER A 50 3.85 0.85 10.08
CA SER A 50 4.51 2.05 10.63
C SER A 50 4.23 3.32 9.80
N LYS A 51 4.02 3.19 8.49
CA LYS A 51 3.71 4.30 7.57
C LYS A 51 2.22 4.55 7.40
N ILE A 52 1.39 3.54 7.65
CA ILE A 52 -0.05 3.73 7.84
C ILE A 52 -0.28 4.57 9.11
N ASP A 53 0.31 4.17 10.23
CA ASP A 53 0.04 4.77 11.55
C ASP A 53 0.48 6.23 11.68
N ASN A 54 1.43 6.67 10.86
CA ASN A 54 1.85 8.07 10.80
C ASN A 54 1.24 8.86 9.63
N GLY A 55 0.28 8.26 8.91
CA GLY A 55 -0.45 8.87 7.79
C GLY A 55 0.38 9.11 6.52
N GLN A 56 1.68 8.80 6.52
CA GLN A 56 2.53 9.05 5.36
C GLN A 56 2.13 8.21 4.16
N PHE A 57 1.77 6.94 4.38
CA PHE A 57 1.38 6.05 3.29
C PHE A 57 0.13 6.56 2.58
N GLU A 58 -0.95 6.83 3.32
CA GLU A 58 -2.21 7.35 2.78
C GLU A 58 -1.98 8.65 2.01
N ASN A 59 -1.19 9.56 2.57
CA ASN A 59 -0.90 10.83 1.93
C ASN A 59 -0.19 10.66 0.57
N ARG A 60 0.80 9.77 0.48
CA ARG A 60 1.58 9.59 -0.76
C ARG A 60 0.89 8.69 -1.79
N VAL A 61 0.20 7.65 -1.34
CA VAL A 61 -0.38 6.60 -2.19
C VAL A 61 -1.82 6.91 -2.59
N LEU A 62 -2.64 7.42 -1.66
CA LEU A 62 -4.07 7.64 -1.90
C LEU A 62 -4.38 9.11 -2.25
N ASN A 63 -3.77 10.07 -1.55
CA ASN A 63 -4.10 11.49 -1.71
C ASN A 63 -3.29 12.17 -2.82
N LEU A 64 -1.97 12.23 -2.68
CA LEU A 64 -1.07 12.86 -3.65
C LEU A 64 -0.84 11.99 -4.89
N LYS A 65 -0.93 10.66 -4.71
CA LYS A 65 -0.68 9.66 -5.76
C LYS A 65 0.66 9.87 -6.47
N ASP A 66 1.65 10.33 -5.71
CA ASP A 66 2.99 10.60 -6.21
C ASP A 66 3.94 9.43 -5.97
N MET A 67 3.54 8.43 -5.18
CA MET A 67 4.22 7.14 -5.01
C MET A 67 3.38 6.00 -5.61
N PRO A 68 3.96 5.14 -6.47
CA PRO A 68 5.38 5.09 -6.86
C PRO A 68 5.82 6.28 -7.74
N PRO A 69 7.07 6.76 -7.60
CA PRO A 69 7.57 7.89 -8.37
C PRO A 69 7.81 7.53 -9.84
N THR A 70 7.97 8.55 -10.69
CA THR A 70 8.28 8.38 -12.12
C THR A 70 9.60 7.66 -12.41
N TYR A 71 10.53 7.64 -11.44
CA TYR A 71 11.79 6.92 -11.48
C TYR A 71 11.73 5.54 -10.82
N SER A 72 10.56 5.07 -10.37
CA SER A 72 10.39 3.71 -9.88
C SER A 72 10.82 2.70 -10.95
N PRO A 73 11.57 1.63 -10.58
CA PRO A 73 11.92 0.57 -11.51
C PRO A 73 10.71 -0.33 -11.86
N GLY A 74 9.64 -0.27 -11.07
CA GLY A 74 8.37 -0.95 -11.33
C GLY A 74 7.33 -0.07 -12.00
N PRO A 75 6.03 -0.45 -11.90
CA PRO A 75 4.95 0.39 -12.34
C PRO A 75 4.97 1.74 -11.61
N LYS A 76 4.65 2.81 -12.34
CA LYS A 76 4.71 4.21 -11.88
C LYS A 76 3.35 4.74 -11.42
N SER A 77 2.37 3.85 -11.35
CA SER A 77 0.99 4.11 -10.99
C SER A 77 0.37 2.81 -10.52
N ILE A 78 -0.38 2.87 -9.43
CA ILE A 78 -1.17 1.75 -8.93
C ILE A 78 -2.52 1.77 -9.65
N ASN A 79 -3.01 0.60 -10.08
CA ASN A 79 -4.33 0.52 -10.71
C ASN A 79 -5.45 0.73 -9.67
N ASN A 80 -6.67 1.00 -10.15
CA ASN A 80 -7.79 1.33 -9.29
C ASN A 80 -8.21 0.19 -8.36
N ASP A 81 -8.11 -1.06 -8.80
CA ASP A 81 -8.53 -2.23 -8.00
C ASP A 81 -7.57 -2.44 -6.83
N ASP A 82 -6.26 -2.30 -7.06
CA ASP A 82 -5.23 -2.38 -6.02
C ASP A 82 -5.34 -1.19 -5.05
N LEU A 83 -5.61 0.02 -5.55
CA LEU A 83 -5.88 1.19 -4.70
C LEU A 83 -7.12 0.98 -3.83
N GLN A 84 -8.16 0.37 -4.39
CA GLN A 84 -9.38 0.08 -3.65
C GLN A 84 -9.14 -0.93 -2.54
N LYS A 85 -8.40 -2.01 -2.81
CA LYS A 85 -8.00 -2.98 -1.78
C LYS A 85 -7.18 -2.33 -0.66
N ILE A 86 -6.22 -1.48 -1.02
CA ILE A 86 -5.44 -0.71 -0.05
C ILE A 86 -6.35 0.17 0.82
N GLU A 87 -7.26 0.94 0.20
CA GLU A 87 -8.14 1.85 0.92
C GLU A 87 -9.08 1.09 1.88
N CYS A 88 -9.64 -0.04 1.44
CA CYS A 88 -10.50 -0.88 2.28
C CYS A 88 -9.74 -1.51 3.45
N TRP A 89 -8.55 -2.08 3.19
CA TRP A 89 -7.71 -2.63 4.26
C TRP A 89 -7.33 -1.59 5.31
N ILE A 90 -7.03 -0.36 4.91
CA ILE A 90 -6.73 0.74 5.82
C ILE A 90 -7.97 1.12 6.65
N LYS A 91 -9.15 1.20 6.02
CA LYS A 91 -10.42 1.48 6.72
C LYS A 91 -10.73 0.40 7.76
N ASP A 92 -10.39 -0.85 7.49
CA ASP A 92 -10.55 -1.98 8.42
C ASP A 92 -9.49 -2.00 9.55
N GLY A 93 -8.64 -0.98 9.64
CA GLY A 93 -7.62 -0.85 10.68
C GLY A 93 -6.25 -1.42 10.30
N ALA A 94 -6.04 -1.71 9.01
CA ALA A 94 -4.80 -2.27 8.47
C ALA A 94 -4.35 -3.51 9.25
N LEU A 95 -5.19 -4.56 9.24
CA LEU A 95 -5.00 -5.79 10.01
C LEU A 95 -3.87 -6.67 9.45
N ASP A 96 -3.21 -7.44 10.34
CA ASP A 96 -2.27 -8.50 9.99
C ASP A 96 -3.00 -9.86 10.08
N ASN A 97 -3.71 -10.22 9.02
CA ASN A 97 -4.63 -11.37 8.93
C ASN A 97 -4.37 -12.25 7.71
#